data_AF-A0A3M0YTQ4-F1
#
_entry.id   AF-A0A3M0YTQ4-F1
#
_cell.length_a   1.000
_cell.length_b   1.000
_cell.length_c   1.000
_cell.angle_alpha   90.00
_cell.angle_beta   90.00
_cell.angle_gamma   90.00
#
_symmetry.space_group_name_H-M   'P 1'
#
loop_
_entity.id
_entity.type
_entity.pdbx_description
1 polymer ?
#
loop_
_entity_poly.entity_id
_entity_poly.type
_entity_poly.pdbx_seq_one_letter_code
_entity_poly.pdbx_strand_id
1 'polypeptide(L)'
;FSLIMGSDNLQTLHRWKNYELILRDYHIYVYQRPGYEGGELAAHPHVHVVSDVPLLQLSASYIRQCIRKGYSVQYMVPDAVFRYLEESGLYR
;
A
#
# COMPACT_ATOMS: atom_id res chain seq x y z
N PHE A 1 14.49 -13.57 -2.53
CA PHE A 1 13.39 -12.72 -3.02
C PHE A 1 12.43 -12.51 -1.87
N SER A 2 11.84 -11.31 -1.75
CA SER A 2 10.92 -10.97 -0.67
C SER A 2 9.79 -10.11 -1.22
N LEU A 3 8.59 -10.26 -0.67
CA LEU A 3 7.44 -9.42 -1.00
C LEU A 3 7.35 -8.27 0.00
N ILE A 4 6.94 -7.09 -0.48
CA ILE A 4 6.64 -5.93 0.35
C ILE A 4 5.21 -5.50 0.06
N MET A 5 4.41 -5.31 1.11
CA MET A 5 3.00 -4.95 0.96
C MET A 5 2.49 -4.17 2.18
N GLY A 6 1.30 -3.58 2.08
CA GLY A 6 0.60 -3.00 3.23
C GLY A 6 -0.18 -4.05 4.02
N SER A 7 -0.47 -3.76 5.30
CA SER A 7 -1.30 -4.64 6.14
C SER A 7 -2.72 -4.82 5.62
N ASP A 8 -3.23 -3.87 4.82
CA ASP A 8 -4.49 -3.98 4.08
C ASP A 8 -4.49 -5.11 3.05
N ASN A 9 -3.36 -5.33 2.38
CA ASN A 9 -3.20 -6.45 1.45
C ASN A 9 -3.02 -7.78 2.20
N LEU A 10 -2.29 -7.79 3.33
CA LEU A 10 -2.06 -9.01 4.12
C LEU A 10 -3.39 -9.62 4.57
N GLN A 11 -4.35 -8.79 4.99
CA GLN A 11 -5.69 -9.22 5.40
C GLN A 11 -6.45 -9.96 4.29
N THR A 12 -6.14 -9.70 3.02
CA THR A 12 -6.77 -10.34 1.85
C THR A 12 -5.86 -11.34 1.14
N LEU A 13 -4.67 -11.61 1.67
CA LEU A 13 -3.68 -12.49 1.04
C LEU A 13 -4.21 -13.92 0.84
N HIS A 14 -5.04 -14.43 1.75
CA HIS A 14 -5.71 -15.73 1.62
C HIS A 14 -6.59 -15.87 0.37
N ARG A 15 -6.93 -14.75 -0.29
CA ARG A 15 -7.71 -14.72 -1.54
C ARG A 15 -6.82 -14.82 -2.78
N TRP A 16 -5.50 -14.72 -2.62
CA TRP A 16 -4.56 -14.80 -3.73
C TRP A 16 -4.40 -16.25 -4.15
N LYS A 17 -4.21 -16.48 -5.44
CA LYS A 17 -3.95 -17.81 -5.97
C LYS A 17 -2.64 -18.36 -5.38
N ASN A 18 -2.71 -19.53 -4.76
CA ASN A 18 -1.57 -20.24 -4.17
C ASN A 18 -0.83 -19.44 -3.08
N TYR A 19 -1.56 -18.68 -2.27
CA TYR A 19 -0.95 -17.87 -1.21
C TYR A 19 -0.17 -18.71 -0.18
N GLU A 20 -0.52 -19.98 0.00
CA GLU A 20 0.21 -20.91 0.86
C GLU A 20 1.62 -21.18 0.34
N LEU A 21 1.80 -21.28 -0.99
CA LEU A 21 3.14 -21.41 -1.58
C LEU A 21 3.95 -20.14 -1.39
N ILE A 22 3.29 -18.97 -1.49
CA ILE A 22 3.94 -17.67 -1.25
C ILE A 22 4.44 -17.61 0.21
N LEU A 23 3.59 -17.98 1.16
CA LEU A 23 3.93 -18.01 2.59
C LEU A 23 5.00 -19.05 2.92
N ARG A 24 5.04 -20.18 2.23
CA ARG A 24 6.05 -21.23 2.42
C ARG A 24 7.42 -20.81 1.88
N ASP A 25 7.46 -20.26 0.68
CA ASP A 25 8.71 -20.11 -0.09
C ASP A 25 9.34 -18.71 0.04
N TYR A 26 8.61 -17.70 0.52
CA TYR A 26 9.08 -16.31 0.55
C TYR A 26 8.78 -15.59 1.87
N HIS A 27 9.66 -14.63 2.19
CA HIS A 27 9.44 -13.67 3.25
C HIS A 27 8.53 -12.53 2.76
N ILE A 28 7.61 -12.11 3.62
CA ILE A 28 6.69 -10.99 3.36
C ILE A 28 6.94 -9.91 4.41
N TYR A 29 7.33 -8.72 3.97
CA TYR A 29 7.48 -7.55 4.83
C TYR A 29 6.24 -6.66 4.70
N VAL A 30 5.64 -6.35 5.84
CA VAL A 30 4.32 -5.73 5.90
C VAL A 30 4.43 -4.36 6.55
N TYR A 31 4.13 -3.33 5.78
CA TYR A 31 4.01 -1.96 6.26
C TYR A 31 2.64 -1.77 6.91
N GLN A 32 2.64 -1.35 8.17
CA GLN A 32 1.41 -1.19 8.94
C GLN A 32 0.58 -0.01 8.42
N ARG A 33 -0.69 -0.25 8.11
CA ARG A 33 -1.68 0.79 7.79
C ARG A 33 -2.67 0.96 8.95
N PRO A 34 -3.03 2.21 9.33
CA PRO A 34 -4.01 2.44 10.38
C PRO A 34 -5.34 1.74 10.09
N GLY A 35 -5.90 1.05 11.09
CA GLY A 35 -7.15 0.30 10.97
C GLY A 35 -7.03 -1.09 10.34
N TYR A 36 -5.82 -1.55 10.00
CA TYR A 36 -5.57 -2.88 9.44
C TYR A 36 -4.46 -3.59 10.25
N GLU A 37 -4.87 -4.53 11.10
CA GLU A 37 -3.93 -5.29 11.96
C GLU A 37 -3.29 -6.49 11.24
N GLY A 38 -3.60 -6.69 9.95
CA GLY A 38 -3.02 -7.78 9.15
C GLY A 38 -3.71 -9.15 9.31
N GLY A 39 -4.56 -9.30 10.33
CA GLY A 39 -5.33 -10.52 10.60
C GLY A 39 -4.46 -11.68 11.09
N GLU A 40 -4.97 -12.91 11.01
CA GLU A 40 -4.30 -14.12 11.53
C GLU A 40 -2.93 -14.38 10.88
N LEU A 41 -2.76 -13.98 9.62
CA LEU A 41 -1.51 -14.15 8.88
C LEU A 41 -0.37 -13.27 9.41
N ALA A 42 -0.66 -12.24 10.20
CA ALA A 42 0.38 -11.41 10.82
C ALA A 42 1.26 -12.20 11.80
N ALA A 43 0.75 -13.30 12.36
CA ALA A 43 1.49 -14.19 13.25
C ALA A 43 2.31 -15.27 12.52
N HIS A 44 2.26 -15.33 11.19
CA HIS A 44 2.96 -16.37 10.42
C HIS A 44 4.49 -16.15 10.47
N PRO A 45 5.32 -17.19 10.63
CA PRO A 45 6.78 -17.04 10.78
C PRO A 45 7.52 -16.31 9.64
N HIS A 46 6.97 -16.36 8.43
CA HIS A 46 7.52 -15.68 7.26
C HIS A 46 6.96 -14.27 7.03
N VAL A 47 6.06 -13.80 7.89
CA VAL A 47 5.48 -12.46 7.83
C VAL A 47 6.16 -11.56 8.86
N HIS A 48 6.70 -10.44 8.39
CA HIS A 48 7.48 -9.48 9.17
C HIS A 48 6.76 -8.14 9.15
N VAL A 49 5.98 -7.86 10.19
CA VAL A 49 5.31 -6.56 10.34
C VAL A 49 6.34 -5.52 10.82
N VAL A 50 6.48 -4.44 10.08
CA VAL A 50 7.45 -3.37 10.38
C VAL A 50 6.77 -2.29 11.22
N SER A 51 7.18 -2.16 12.49
CA SER A 51 6.54 -1.28 13.49
C SER A 51 7.18 0.10 13.66
N ASP A 52 8.41 0.31 13.20
CA ASP A 52 9.19 1.54 13.44
C ASP A 52 9.31 2.43 12.19
N VAL A 53 8.18 2.66 11.51
CA VAL A 53 8.13 3.44 10.28
C VAL A 53 7.03 4.51 10.35
N PRO A 54 7.27 5.74 9.85
CA PRO A 54 6.26 6.80 9.87
C PRO A 54 4.99 6.34 9.14
N LEU A 55 3.83 6.48 9.79
CA LEU A 55 2.54 6.12 9.21
C LEU A 55 2.09 7.19 8.22
N LEU A 56 1.91 6.79 6.95
CA LEU A 56 1.42 7.66 5.90
C LEU A 56 -0.07 7.41 5.64
N GLN A 57 -0.92 8.35 6.06
CA GLN A 57 -2.36 8.33 5.75
C GLN A 57 -2.65 8.90 4.36
N LEU A 58 -1.99 8.34 3.34
CA LEU A 58 -2.22 8.71 1.96
C LEU A 58 -2.70 7.50 1.17
N SER A 59 -3.60 7.71 0.22
CA SER A 59 -4.08 6.66 -0.68
C SER A 59 -4.31 7.22 -2.08
N ALA A 60 -4.20 6.34 -3.09
CA ALA A 60 -4.49 6.71 -4.46
C ALA A 60 -5.95 7.17 -4.64
N SER A 61 -6.90 6.59 -3.88
CA SER A 61 -8.30 7.02 -3.91
C SER A 61 -8.48 8.46 -3.43
N TYR A 62 -7.79 8.83 -2.35
CA TYR A 62 -7.78 10.21 -1.85
C TYR A 62 -7.15 11.18 -2.85
N ILE A 63 -5.98 10.85 -3.41
CA ILE A 63 -5.30 11.67 -4.42
C ILE A 63 -6.23 11.92 -5.63
N ARG A 64 -6.84 10.86 -6.19
CA ARG A 64 -7.78 11.01 -7.32
C ARG A 64 -9.00 11.86 -6.96
N GLN A 65 -9.49 11.78 -5.72
CA GLN A 65 -10.59 12.63 -5.27
C GLN A 65 -10.18 14.10 -5.17
N CYS A 66 -8.98 14.40 -4.67
CA CYS A 66 -8.45 15.77 -4.64
C CYS A 66 -8.35 16.35 -6.06
N ILE A 67 -7.80 15.59 -7.01
CA ILE A 67 -7.69 16.01 -8.41
C ILE A 67 -9.07 16.35 -8.99
N ARG A 68 -10.08 15.48 -8.83
CA ARG A 68 -11.46 15.73 -9.30
C ARG A 68 -12.11 16.97 -8.67
N LYS A 69 -11.72 17.30 -7.44
CA LYS A 69 -12.21 18.48 -6.71
C LYS A 69 -11.41 19.75 -7.04
N GLY A 70 -10.40 19.66 -7.91
CA GLY A 70 -9.52 20.78 -8.25
C GLY A 70 -8.52 21.15 -7.15
N TYR A 71 -8.29 20.27 -6.17
CA TYR A 71 -7.27 20.49 -5.14
C TYR A 71 -5.89 20.07 -5.65
N SER A 72 -4.87 20.85 -5.29
CA SER A 72 -3.48 20.48 -5.56
C SER A 72 -3.08 19.24 -4.78
N VAL A 73 -2.34 18.34 -5.44
CA VAL A 73 -1.72 17.15 -4.85
C VAL A 73 -0.19 17.27 -4.79
N GLN A 74 0.33 18.49 -4.96
CA GLN A 74 1.76 18.79 -4.77
C GLN A 74 2.20 18.35 -3.37
N TYR A 75 3.40 17.76 -3.26
CA TYR A 75 3.96 17.17 -2.04
C TYR A 75 3.26 15.87 -1.54
N MET A 76 2.13 15.47 -2.11
CA MET A 76 1.54 14.14 -1.87
C MET A 76 2.16 13.07 -2.79
N VAL A 77 2.72 13.50 -3.92
CA VAL A 77 3.38 12.64 -4.90
C VAL A 77 4.73 13.25 -5.27
N PRO A 78 5.68 12.47 -5.82
CA PRO A 78 6.93 13.02 -6.33
C PRO A 78 6.70 14.10 -7.40
N ASP A 79 7.57 15.11 -7.46
CA ASP A 79 7.41 16.27 -8.37
C ASP A 79 7.28 15.89 -9.85
N ALA A 80 7.97 14.84 -10.29
CA ALA A 80 7.84 14.32 -11.65
C ALA A 80 6.43 13.77 -11.92
N VAL A 81 5.82 13.11 -10.93
CA VAL A 81 4.45 12.58 -11.02
C VAL A 81 3.44 13.71 -10.99
N PHE A 82 3.65 14.73 -10.13
CA PHE A 82 2.79 15.91 -10.08
C PHE A 82 2.71 16.62 -11.43
N ARG A 83 3.87 16.89 -12.07
CA ARG A 83 3.92 17.50 -13.41
C ARG A 83 3.19 16.66 -14.45
N TYR A 84 3.41 15.35 -14.45
CA TYR A 84 2.72 14.44 -15.37
C TYR A 84 1.19 14.47 -15.19
N LEU A 85 0.70 14.50 -13.95
CA LEU A 85 -0.75 14.57 -13.66
C LEU A 85 -1.36 15.88 -14.16
N GLU A 86 -0.65 17.00 -14.01
CA GLU A 86 -1.11 18.31 -14.46
C GLU A 86 -1.20 18.42 -16.00
N GLU A 87 -0.21 17.84 -16.70
CA GLU A 87 -0.11 17.85 -18.17
C GLU A 87 -1.05 16.85 -18.84
N SER A 88 -1.26 15.67 -18.24
CA SER A 88 -2.04 14.57 -18.86
C SER A 88 -3.55 14.69 -18.69
N GLY A 89 -4.03 15.51 -17.75
CA GLY A 89 -5.46 15.57 -17.39
C GLY A 89 -6.01 14.29 -16.73
N LEU A 90 -5.13 13.37 -16.33
CA LEU A 90 -5.51 12.11 -15.71
C LEU A 90 -6.28 12.34 -14.41
N TYR A 91 -7.42 11.66 -14.27
CA TYR A 91 -8.31 11.74 -13.10
C TYR A 91 -9.04 13.08 -12.90
N ARG A 92 -8.97 14.02 -13.83
CA ARG A 92 -9.88 15.18 -13.88
C ARG A 92 -11.28 14.76 -14.34
#